data_AF-A0A6M0FMF8-F1
#
_entry.id   AF-A0A6M0FMF8-F1
#
_cell.length_a   1.000
_cell.length_b   1.000
_cell.length_c   1.000
_cell.angle_alpha   90.00
_cell.angle_beta   90.00
_cell.angle_gamma   90.00
#
_symmetry.space_group_name_H-M   'P 1'
#
loop_
_entity.id
_entity.type
_entity.pdbx_description
1 polymer ?
#
loop_
_entity_poly.entity_id
_entity_poly.type
_entity_poly.pdbx_seq_one_letter_code
_entity_poly.pdbx_strand_id
1 'polypeptide(L)'
;MELLLCLGWSDFFPLFSDKSNGQSIKLVIEVVSSNWSDDYTLKLDAYEIMGIKEYWIVDYLGLGGRKFIGYPKQPTFTVNTLENGEYKSTQFKEKQLEFDSTKMLYQFQYQTPKL
;
A
#
# COMPACT_ATOMS: atom_id res chain seq x y z
N MET A 1 1.66 15.39 8.15
CA MET A 1 1.41 14.43 7.06
C MET A 1 1.18 13.11 7.74
N GLU A 2 -0.05 12.61 7.76
CA GLU A 2 -0.35 11.33 8.41
C GLU A 2 -0.14 10.20 7.41
N LEU A 3 0.71 9.26 7.79
CA LEU A 3 1.04 8.03 7.07
C LEU A 3 0.45 6.88 7.88
N LEU A 4 -0.35 6.02 7.26
CA LEU A 4 -0.78 4.78 7.88
C LEU A 4 0.00 3.63 7.26
N LEU A 5 0.85 3.01 8.09
CA LEU A 5 1.54 1.76 7.77
C LEU A 5 0.71 0.63 8.35
N CYS A 6 0.15 -0.19 7.47
CA CYS A 6 -0.56 -1.39 7.87
C CYS A 6 0.36 -2.59 7.69
N LEU A 7 0.56 -3.32 8.78
CA LEU A 7 1.30 -4.57 8.79
C LEU A 7 0.28 -5.69 8.90
N GLY A 8 -0.19 -6.24 7.78
CA GLY A 8 -0.61 -7.64 7.60
C GLY A 8 -1.40 -8.40 8.68
N TRP A 9 -2.21 -7.76 9.53
CA TRP A 9 -3.18 -8.46 10.40
C TRP A 9 -4.59 -8.07 9.98
N SER A 10 -5.41 -9.08 9.71
CA SER A 10 -6.69 -9.03 8.95
C SER A 10 -7.77 -8.11 9.50
N ASP A 11 -7.58 -7.52 10.69
CA ASP A 11 -8.66 -6.87 11.42
C ASP A 11 -8.43 -5.36 11.66
N PHE A 12 -7.33 -4.79 11.16
CA PHE A 12 -7.08 -3.36 11.27
C PHE A 12 -7.65 -2.60 10.06
N PHE A 13 -8.96 -2.33 10.12
CA PHE A 13 -9.50 -1.13 9.48
C PHE A 13 -8.76 0.10 10.04
N PRO A 14 -8.56 1.20 9.28
CA PRO A 14 -7.96 2.41 9.81
C PRO A 14 -8.79 2.93 11.00
N LEU A 15 -8.39 2.60 12.22
CA LEU A 15 -9.06 3.07 13.44
C LEU A 15 -8.61 4.47 13.86
N PHE A 16 -7.70 5.11 13.11
CA PHE A 16 -7.22 6.44 13.45
C PHE A 16 -7.13 7.32 12.18
N SER A 17 -8.25 7.93 11.83
CA SER A 17 -8.22 9.32 11.38
C SER A 17 -8.55 10.14 12.63
N ASP A 18 -7.64 11.02 13.05
CA ASP A 18 -7.95 11.98 14.10
C ASP A 18 -9.01 12.96 13.58
N LYS A 19 -10.29 12.59 13.77
CA LYS A 19 -11.45 13.42 13.44
C LYS A 19 -11.45 14.75 14.21
N SER A 20 -10.60 14.92 15.24
CA SER A 20 -10.54 16.17 15.98
C SER A 20 -9.88 17.32 15.19
N ASN A 21 -9.12 17.03 14.12
CA ASN A 21 -8.45 18.04 13.30
C ASN A 21 -8.93 18.12 11.84
N GLY A 22 -9.94 17.33 11.44
CA GLY A 22 -10.51 17.36 10.09
C GLY A 22 -9.54 16.96 8.96
N GLN A 23 -8.41 16.31 9.30
CA GLN A 23 -7.42 15.89 8.31
C GLN A 23 -7.77 14.50 7.77
N SER A 24 -7.92 14.42 6.44
CA SER A 24 -8.14 13.16 5.72
C SER A 24 -6.82 12.43 5.51
N ILE A 25 -6.83 11.09 5.65
CA ILE A 25 -5.69 10.22 5.34
C ILE A 25 -5.37 10.38 3.85
N LYS A 26 -4.13 10.80 3.55
CA LYS A 26 -3.70 11.03 2.17
C LYS A 26 -3.06 9.80 1.53
N LEU A 27 -2.38 8.98 2.33
CA LEU A 27 -1.60 7.84 1.88
C LEU A 27 -1.72 6.67 2.85
N VAL A 28 -2.04 5.49 2.32
CA VAL A 28 -1.94 4.19 3.01
C VAL A 28 -0.90 3.34 2.31
N ILE A 29 -0.02 2.70 3.09
CA ILE A 29 0.97 1.76 2.57
C ILE A 29 0.74 0.40 3.23
N GLU A 30 0.54 -0.62 2.41
CA GLU A 30 0.40 -2.02 2.80
C GLU A 30 1.62 -2.82 2.38
N VAL A 31 2.22 -3.54 3.34
CA VAL A 31 3.27 -4.50 3.04
C VAL A 31 2.65 -5.88 2.95
N VAL A 32 2.73 -6.47 1.75
CA VAL A 32 2.06 -7.74 1.45
C VAL A 32 2.62 -8.85 2.30
N SER A 33 1.71 -9.63 2.87
CA SER A 33 1.99 -10.83 3.65
C SER A 33 1.41 -12.07 2.97
N SER A 34 1.29 -13.17 3.71
CA SER A 34 0.59 -14.37 3.24
C SER A 34 -0.90 -14.12 2.92
N ASN A 35 -1.54 -13.11 3.52
CA ASN A 35 -2.93 -12.73 3.24
C ASN A 35 -3.06 -11.66 2.15
N TRP A 36 -2.35 -11.83 1.04
CA TRP A 36 -2.25 -10.85 -0.04
C TRP A 36 -3.58 -10.57 -0.77
N SER A 37 -4.57 -11.47 -0.69
CA SER A 37 -5.81 -11.33 -1.45
C SER A 37 -6.54 -10.06 -1.06
N ASP A 38 -6.66 -9.80 0.25
CA ASP A 38 -7.42 -8.67 0.77
C ASP A 38 -6.77 -7.32 0.41
N ASP A 39 -5.44 -7.25 0.39
CA ASP A 39 -4.69 -6.05 0.01
C ASP A 39 -4.98 -5.65 -1.44
N TYR A 40 -5.10 -6.64 -2.34
CA TYR A 40 -5.37 -6.43 -3.75
C TYR A 40 -6.87 -6.43 -4.13
N THR A 41 -7.78 -6.68 -3.20
CA THR A 41 -9.24 -6.63 -3.45
C THR A 41 -9.97 -5.75 -2.44
N LEU A 42 -10.19 -6.25 -1.23
CA LEU A 42 -11.09 -5.64 -0.25
C LEU A 42 -10.63 -4.26 0.19
N LYS A 43 -9.32 -4.09 0.44
CA LYS A 43 -8.77 -2.81 0.89
C LYS A 43 -8.75 -1.76 -0.21
N LEU A 44 -8.51 -2.18 -1.45
CA LEU A 44 -8.51 -1.29 -2.60
C LEU A 44 -9.88 -0.62 -2.77
N ASP A 45 -10.95 -1.42 -2.77
CA ASP A 45 -12.33 -0.91 -2.88
C ASP A 45 -12.70 -0.02 -1.69
N ALA A 46 -12.33 -0.43 -0.46
CA ALA A 46 -12.63 0.33 0.75
C ALA A 46 -11.96 1.72 0.74
N TYR A 47 -10.68 1.80 0.38
CA TYR A 47 -9.92 3.05 0.37
C TYR A 47 -10.33 3.99 -0.77
N GLU A 48 -10.79 3.43 -1.88
CA GLU A 48 -11.40 4.18 -2.98
C GLU A 48 -12.66 4.90 -2.51
N ILE A 49 -13.57 4.17 -1.86
CA ILE A 49 -14.82 4.72 -1.29
C ILE A 49 -14.51 5.76 -0.19
N MET A 50 -13.48 5.54 0.61
CA MET A 50 -13.04 6.49 1.64
C MET A 50 -12.36 7.74 1.06
N GLY A 51 -12.07 7.77 -0.25
CA GLY A 51 -11.48 8.93 -0.91
C GLY A 51 -9.99 9.14 -0.62
N ILE A 52 -9.28 8.09 -0.21
CA ILE A 52 -7.84 8.15 0.11
C ILE A 52 -7.07 8.38 -1.19
N LYS A 53 -6.24 9.44 -1.22
CA LYS A 53 -5.59 9.88 -2.46
C LYS A 53 -4.58 8.90 -3.03
N GLU A 54 -3.83 8.22 -2.16
CA GLU A 54 -2.84 7.25 -2.56
C GLU A 54 -2.94 5.97 -1.72
N TYR A 55 -2.86 4.83 -2.39
CA TYR A 55 -2.81 3.52 -1.76
C TYR A 55 -1.70 2.68 -2.39
N TRP A 56 -0.67 2.38 -1.60
CA TRP A 56 0.54 1.71 -2.07
C TRP A 56 0.59 0.29 -1.55
N ILE A 57 0.89 -0.66 -2.43
CA ILE A 57 1.06 -2.07 -2.10
C ILE A 57 2.50 -2.47 -2.36
N VAL A 58 3.17 -2.97 -1.32
CA VAL A 58 4.58 -3.38 -1.34
C VAL A 58 4.65 -4.90 -1.29
N ASP A 59 4.75 -5.54 -2.45
CA ASP A 59 4.89 -6.99 -2.58
C ASP A 59 6.34 -7.38 -2.88
N TYR A 60 7.18 -7.36 -1.84
CA TYR A 60 8.61 -7.63 -1.96
C TYR A 60 8.94 -9.12 -2.19
N LEU A 61 7.99 -10.03 -1.95
CA LEU A 61 8.16 -11.47 -2.15
C LEU A 61 7.48 -12.00 -3.43
N GLY A 62 6.70 -11.17 -4.11
CA GLY A 62 5.90 -11.59 -5.26
C GLY A 62 4.79 -12.58 -4.89
N LEU A 63 4.10 -12.35 -3.77
CA LEU A 63 3.02 -13.21 -3.24
C LEU A 63 1.67 -12.96 -3.91
N GLY A 64 1.42 -11.76 -4.40
CA GLY A 64 0.17 -11.35 -5.05
C GLY A 64 -0.25 -12.26 -6.20
N GLY A 65 -1.55 -12.34 -6.47
CA GLY A 65 -2.08 -13.15 -7.57
C GLY A 65 -1.52 -12.73 -8.94
N ARG A 66 -1.40 -13.68 -9.88
CA ARG A 66 -0.86 -13.41 -11.23
C ARG A 66 -1.61 -12.30 -11.97
N LYS A 67 -2.92 -12.15 -11.74
CA LYS A 67 -3.73 -11.06 -12.31
C LYS A 67 -3.27 -9.67 -11.83
N PHE A 68 -2.65 -9.60 -10.66
CA PHE A 68 -2.21 -8.36 -10.04
C PHE A 68 -0.74 -8.08 -10.33
N ILE A 69 0.14 -9.07 -10.24
CA ILE A 69 1.60 -8.83 -10.35
C ILE A 69 2.24 -9.44 -11.60
N GLY A 70 1.44 -10.08 -12.46
CA GLY A 70 1.89 -10.70 -13.70
C GLY A 70 2.51 -12.10 -13.51
N TYR A 71 3.13 -12.59 -14.59
CA TYR A 71 3.88 -13.84 -14.62
C TYR A 71 5.15 -13.69 -15.48
N PRO A 72 6.33 -14.19 -15.06
CA PRO A 72 6.60 -14.83 -13.76
C PRO A 72 6.34 -13.88 -12.59
N LYS A 73 5.97 -14.43 -11.43
CA LYS A 73 5.77 -13.62 -10.22
C LYS A 73 7.13 -13.06 -9.79
N GLN A 74 7.17 -11.77 -9.51
CA GLN A 74 8.38 -11.06 -9.11
C GLN A 74 8.01 -9.94 -8.12
N PRO A 75 8.97 -9.45 -7.32
CA PRO A 75 8.74 -8.31 -6.43
C PRO A 75 8.10 -7.15 -7.20
N THR A 76 7.02 -6.63 -6.64
CA THR A 76 6.17 -5.62 -7.27
C THR A 76 5.79 -4.56 -6.27
N PHE A 77 6.01 -3.31 -6.65
CA PHE A 77 5.45 -2.16 -5.98
C PHE A 77 4.30 -1.61 -6.82
N THR A 78 3.11 -1.48 -6.22
CA THR A 78 1.93 -0.92 -6.89
C THR A 78 1.55 0.38 -6.22
N VAL A 79 1.45 1.44 -7.02
CA VAL A 79 0.92 2.75 -6.62
C VAL A 79 -0.47 2.89 -7.20
N ASN A 80 -1.48 3.02 -6.35
CA ASN A 80 -2.85 3.33 -6.74
C ASN A 80 -3.12 4.81 -6.42
N THR A 81 -3.39 5.61 -7.44
CA THR A 81 -3.71 7.05 -7.32
C THR A 81 -5.18 7.27 -7.58
N LEU A 82 -5.89 7.92 -6.66
CA LEU A 82 -7.33 8.17 -6.81
C LEU A 82 -7.57 9.33 -7.78
N GLU A 83 -8.11 9.01 -8.95
CA GLU A 83 -8.41 9.96 -10.02
C GLU A 83 -9.90 9.86 -10.37
N ASN A 84 -10.63 10.98 -10.27
CA ASN A 84 -12.06 11.04 -10.58
C ASN A 84 -12.93 9.99 -9.86
N GLY A 85 -12.52 9.56 -8.66
CA GLY A 85 -13.25 8.59 -7.85
C GLY A 85 -12.87 7.14 -8.10
N GLU A 86 -11.90 6.87 -8.98
CA GLU A 86 -11.39 5.52 -9.27
C GLU A 86 -9.87 5.48 -9.13
N TYR A 87 -9.33 4.37 -8.62
CA TYR A 87 -7.89 4.18 -8.59
C TYR A 87 -7.31 3.89 -9.97
N LYS A 88 -6.23 4.61 -10.31
CA LYS A 88 -5.32 4.26 -11.40
C LYS A 88 -4.07 3.60 -10.82
N SER A 89 -3.85 2.35 -11.21
CA SER A 89 -2.72 1.54 -10.72
C SER A 89 -1.51 1.64 -11.64
N THR A 90 -0.36 2.01 -11.08
CA THR A 90 0.95 1.92 -11.73
C THR A 90 1.80 0.89 -11.01
N GLN A 91 2.44 -0.02 -11.76
CA GLN A 91 3.27 -1.07 -11.20
C GLN A 91 4.73 -0.89 -11.56
N PHE A 92 5.59 -1.11 -10.58
CA PHE A 92 7.03 -1.08 -10.72
C PHE A 92 7.58 -2.45 -10.31
N LYS A 93 8.39 -3.04 -11.19
CA LYS A 93 9.02 -4.34 -10.95
C LYS A 93 10.46 -4.14 -10.51
N GLU A 94 11.04 -5.12 -9.83
CA GLU A 94 12.42 -5.09 -9.31
C GLU A 94 13.45 -4.50 -10.28
N LYS A 95 13.41 -4.87 -11.56
CA LYS A 95 14.37 -4.36 -12.57
C LYS A 95 14.21 -2.87 -12.93
N GLN A 96 13.04 -2.29 -12.68
CA GLN A 96 12.73 -0.87 -12.95
C GLN A 96 12.95 0.01 -11.72
N LEU A 97 13.17 -0.61 -10.57
CA LEU A 97 13.37 0.05 -9.31
C LEU A 97 14.88 -0.03 -9.00
N GLU A 98 15.58 1.11 -8.89
CA GLU A 98 16.84 1.17 -8.12
C GLU A 98 16.56 1.03 -6.60
N PHE A 99 15.58 0.19 -6.23
CA PHE A 99 15.13 -0.02 -4.87
C PHE A 99 15.47 -1.45 -4.47
N ASP A 100 16.51 -1.58 -3.66
CA ASP A 100 16.82 -2.79 -2.90
C ASP A 100 15.68 -3.00 -1.88
N SER A 101 15.13 -4.21 -1.82
CA SER A 101 14.06 -4.60 -0.87
C SER A 101 14.46 -4.34 0.58
N THR A 102 15.76 -4.42 0.89
CA THR A 102 16.34 -4.09 2.20
C THR A 102 16.28 -2.58 2.47
N LYS A 103 16.52 -1.75 1.44
CA LYS A 103 16.42 -0.28 1.55
C LYS A 103 14.98 0.19 1.67
N MET A 104 14.04 -0.52 1.05
CA MET A 104 12.61 -0.20 1.14
C MET A 104 12.10 -0.38 2.58
N LEU A 105 12.44 -1.50 3.23
CA LEU A 105 12.13 -1.72 4.65
C LEU A 105 12.81 -0.66 5.54
N TYR A 106 14.05 -0.29 5.24
CA TYR A 106 14.78 0.74 5.99
C TYR A 106 14.14 2.13 5.86
N GLN A 107 13.72 2.52 4.65
CA GLN A 107 13.08 3.81 4.38
C GLN A 107 11.73 3.92 5.11
N PHE A 108 10.92 2.85 5.13
CA PHE A 108 9.64 2.83 5.84
C PHE A 108 9.82 2.81 7.37
N GLN A 109 10.84 2.12 7.89
CA GLN A 109 11.18 2.16 9.31
C GLN A 109 11.58 3.57 9.75
N TYR A 110 12.34 4.32 8.93
CA TYR A 110 12.80 5.68 9.26
C TYR A 110 11.77 6.79 9.00
N GLN A 111 10.68 6.52 8.28
CA GLN A 111 9.58 7.46 8.09
C GLN A 111 8.53 7.42 9.21
N THR A 112 8.63 6.46 10.16
CA THR A 112 7.88 6.57 11.41
C THR A 112 8.47 7.74 12.22
N PRO A 113 7.68 8.77 12.58
CA PRO A 113 8.18 9.86 13.40
C PRO A 113 8.66 9.27 14.73
N LYS A 114 9.90 9.55 15.11
CA LYS A 114 10.31 9.37 16.51
C LYS A 114 9.45 10.32 17.34
N LEU A 115 8.69 9.74 18.28
CA LEU A 115 8.08 10.48 19.39
C LEU A 115 9.13 11.29 20.13
#